data_AF-A0A951CZ29-F1
#
_entry.id   AF-A0A951CZ29-F1
#
_cell.length_a   1.000
_cell.length_b   1.000
_cell.length_c   1.000
_cell.angle_alpha   90.00
_cell.angle_beta   90.00
_cell.angle_gamma   90.00
#
_symmetry.space_group_name_H-M   'P 1'
#
loop_
_entity.id
_entity.type
_entity.pdbx_description
1 polymer ?
#
loop_
_entity_poly.entity_id
_entity_poly.type
_entity_poly.pdbx_seq_one_letter_code
_entity_poly.pdbx_strand_id
1 'polypeptide(L)'
;QRTTRQLWKLMSRPLSDLRLAVIMLDGIELHGRTNIVALGITTEGEKLALGLWDGSTENATVAGALLADLVDRGLDVEQGRLFVIDGSKAL
;
A
#
# COMPACT_ATOMS: atom_id res chain seq x y z
N GLN A 1 -2.60 20.57 8.28
CA GLN A 1 -1.31 20.24 8.96
C GLN A 1 -1.28 18.85 9.62
N ARG A 2 -2.35 18.39 10.31
CA ARG A 2 -2.38 17.03 10.90
C ARG A 2 -2.35 15.89 9.87
N THR A 3 -3.07 16.03 8.75
CA THR A 3 -3.20 15.00 7.71
C THR A 3 -1.85 14.63 7.08
N THR A 4 -1.05 15.62 6.66
CA THR A 4 0.27 15.39 6.05
C THR A 4 1.23 14.66 6.97
N ARG A 5 1.22 14.97 8.27
CA ARG A 5 2.12 14.32 9.24
C ARG A 5 1.72 12.87 9.52
N GLN A 6 0.42 12.58 9.51
CA GLN A 6 -0.07 11.21 9.66
C GLN A 6 0.15 10.39 8.39
N LEU A 7 -0.05 11.00 7.21
CA LEU A 7 0.34 10.40 5.93
C LEU A 7 1.83 10.08 5.92
N TRP A 8 2.69 11.02 6.29
CA TRP A 8 4.13 10.81 6.30
C TRP A 8 4.54 9.65 7.21
N LYS A 9 3.97 9.58 8.42
CA LYS A 9 4.22 8.45 9.33
C LYS A 9 3.77 7.11 8.75
N LEU A 10 2.66 7.10 8.01
CA LEU A 10 2.17 5.91 7.33
C LEU A 10 3.14 5.49 6.23
N MET A 11 3.59 6.44 5.41
CA MET A 11 4.46 6.22 4.25
C MET A 11 5.92 5.98 4.62
N SER A 12 6.38 6.35 5.81
CA SER A 12 7.78 6.19 6.22
C SER A 12 8.01 5.05 7.22
N ARG A 13 6.97 4.27 7.55
CA ARG A 13 7.08 3.19 8.55
C ARG A 13 7.95 2.04 8.02
N PRO A 14 8.94 1.54 8.77
CA PRO A 14 9.66 0.31 8.43
C PRO A 14 8.73 -0.90 8.37
N LEU A 15 8.93 -1.78 7.39
CA LEU A 15 8.09 -2.95 7.15
C LEU A 15 8.77 -4.28 7.51
N SER A 16 10.09 -4.26 7.78
CA SER A 16 10.90 -5.44 8.08
C SER A 16 10.37 -6.29 9.23
N ASP A 17 9.73 -5.65 10.21
CA ASP A 17 9.31 -6.30 11.45
C ASP A 17 7.85 -6.79 11.37
N LEU A 18 7.20 -6.65 10.21
CA LEU A 18 5.80 -7.02 10.03
C LEU A 18 5.65 -8.43 9.47
N ARG A 19 4.93 -9.26 10.22
CA ARG A 19 4.46 -10.56 9.76
C ARG A 19 3.15 -10.39 9.01
N LEU A 20 3.28 -10.17 7.70
CA LEU A 20 2.14 -10.00 6.80
C LEU A 20 1.78 -11.35 6.14
N ALA A 21 0.50 -11.71 6.21
CA ALA A 21 -0.07 -12.85 5.50
C ALA A 21 -0.42 -12.49 4.04
N VAL A 22 -0.97 -11.28 3.81
CA VAL A 22 -1.44 -10.83 2.49
C VAL A 22 -1.15 -9.33 2.34
N ILE A 23 -0.90 -8.88 1.11
CA ILE A 23 -0.94 -7.46 0.74
C ILE A 23 -2.09 -7.24 -0.23
N MET A 24 -2.95 -6.29 0.09
CA MET A 24 -4.06 -5.87 -0.75
C MET A 24 -3.79 -4.47 -1.31
N LEU A 25 -4.00 -4.30 -2.61
CA LEU A 25 -4.05 -3.00 -3.28
C LEU A 25 -5.50 -2.66 -3.57
N ASP A 26 -5.94 -1.51 -3.09
CA ASP A 26 -7.33 -1.06 -3.21
C ASP A 26 -7.40 0.41 -3.64
N GLY A 27 -8.43 0.77 -4.38
CA GLY A 27 -8.72 2.14 -4.78
C GLY A 27 -9.64 2.81 -3.76
N ILE A 28 -9.22 3.94 -3.18
CA ILE A 28 -10.03 4.74 -2.27
C ILE A 28 -10.25 6.14 -2.80
N GLU A 29 -11.46 6.67 -2.64
CA GLU A 29 -11.77 8.05 -3.01
C GLU A 29 -11.45 8.99 -1.85
N LEU A 30 -10.53 9.94 -2.07
CA LEU A 30 -10.19 10.99 -1.11
C LEU A 30 -10.28 12.35 -1.81
N HIS A 31 -11.12 13.24 -1.29
CA HIS A 31 -11.31 14.60 -1.83
C HIS A 31 -11.60 14.63 -3.35
N GLY A 32 -12.40 13.69 -3.85
CA GLY A 32 -12.77 13.59 -5.27
C GLY A 32 -11.64 13.07 -6.18
N ARG A 33 -10.59 12.47 -5.60
CA ARG A 33 -9.51 11.80 -6.33
C ARG A 33 -9.42 10.34 -5.92
N THR A 34 -9.23 9.46 -6.89
CA THR A 34 -8.89 8.07 -6.62
C THR A 34 -7.45 7.99 -6.13
N ASN A 35 -7.23 7.24 -5.05
CA ASN A 35 -5.92 6.98 -4.47
C ASN A 35 -5.77 5.47 -4.35
N ILE A 36 -4.56 4.96 -4.53
CA ILE A 36 -4.25 3.55 -4.28
C ILE A 36 -3.72 3.43 -2.85
N VAL A 37 -4.32 2.53 -2.07
CA VAL A 37 -3.85 2.19 -0.73
C VAL A 37 -3.23 0.79 -0.76
N ALA A 38 -2.05 0.66 -0.14
CA ALA A 38 -1.47 -0.64 0.17
C ALA A 38 -1.88 -1.04 1.59
N LEU A 39 -2.55 -2.18 1.73
CA LEU A 39 -3.02 -2.74 2.99
C LEU A 39 -2.32 -4.08 3.26
N GLY A 40 -1.58 -4.17 4.35
CA GLY A 40 -1.07 -5.43 4.87
C GLY A 40 -2.12 -6.07 5.76
N ILE A 41 -2.35 -7.36 5.58
CA ILE A 41 -3.13 -8.19 6.51
C ILE A 41 -2.11 -9.00 7.31
N THR A 42 -2.09 -8.85 8.64
CA THR A 42 -1.17 -9.61 9.49
C THR A 42 -1.56 -11.09 9.57
N THR A 43 -0.70 -11.93 10.15
CA THR A 43 -1.02 -13.34 10.42
C THR A 43 -2.19 -13.52 11.39
N GLU A 44 -2.54 -12.49 12.14
CA GLU A 44 -3.66 -12.43 13.08
C GLU A 44 -4.94 -11.88 12.44
N GLY A 45 -4.88 -11.48 11.15
CA GLY A 45 -6.02 -10.94 10.41
C GLY A 45 -6.22 -9.43 10.59
N GLU A 46 -5.27 -8.71 11.18
CA GLU A 46 -5.36 -7.26 11.37
C GLU A 46 -4.99 -6.52 10.09
N LYS A 47 -5.78 -5.50 9.73
CA LYS A 47 -5.49 -4.63 8.57
C LYS A 47 -4.58 -3.48 8.99
N LEU A 48 -3.46 -3.34 8.29
CA LEU A 48 -2.49 -2.27 8.47
C LEU A 48 -2.33 -1.51 7.16
N ALA A 49 -2.60 -0.21 7.17
CA ALA A 49 -2.24 0.64 6.03
C ALA A 49 -0.71 0.77 5.96
N LEU A 50 -0.14 0.35 4.83
CA LEU A 50 1.30 0.35 4.57
C LEU A 50 1.72 1.58 3.77
N GLY A 51 0.81 2.17 2.99
CA GLY A 51 1.04 3.44 2.32
C GLY A 51 -0.16 3.86 1.47
N LEU A 52 -0.11 5.09 0.97
CA LEU A 52 -1.17 5.73 0.18
C LEU A 52 -0.53 6.51 -0.97
N TRP A 53 -1.04 6.34 -2.19
CA TRP A 53 -0.56 7.03 -3.38
C TRP A 53 -1.70 7.73 -4.11
N ASP A 54 -1.52 8.99 -4.50
CA ASP A 54 -2.48 9.73 -5.33
C ASP A 54 -2.54 9.07 -6.71
N GLY A 55 -3.71 8.53 -7.04
CA GLY A 55 -3.95 7.68 -8.20
C GLY A 55 -4.84 8.39 -9.20
N SER A 56 -4.33 9.46 -9.82
CA SER A 56 -5.05 10.14 -10.91
C SER A 56 -4.80 9.50 -12.29
N THR A 57 -3.94 8.49 -12.39
CA THR A 57 -3.70 7.75 -13.63
C THR A 57 -3.56 6.26 -13.37
N GLU A 58 -4.47 5.48 -13.94
CA GLU A 58 -4.42 4.02 -14.16
C GLU A 58 -3.12 3.65 -14.89
N ASN A 59 -2.00 3.51 -14.19
CA ASN A 59 -0.75 3.16 -14.86
C ASN A 59 0.05 2.19 -14.00
N ALA A 60 0.46 1.08 -14.62
CA ALA A 60 1.40 0.11 -14.05
C ALA A 60 2.65 0.78 -13.44
N THR A 61 3.01 1.97 -13.93
CA THR A 61 4.05 2.84 -13.36
C THR A 61 3.79 3.26 -11.90
N VAL A 62 2.55 3.62 -11.55
CA VAL A 62 2.18 4.05 -10.19
C VAL A 62 2.18 2.85 -9.24
N ALA A 63 1.63 1.72 -9.68
CA ALA A 63 1.68 0.47 -8.94
C ALA A 63 3.14 -0.01 -8.73
N GLY A 64 3.99 0.12 -9.75
CA GLY A 64 5.42 -0.21 -9.66
C GLY A 64 6.16 0.68 -8.65
N ALA A 65 5.90 1.99 -8.65
CA ALA A 65 6.51 2.91 -7.69
C ALA A 65 6.06 2.62 -6.24
N LEU A 66 4.80 2.27 -6.06
CA LEU A 66 4.26 1.84 -4.77
C LEU A 66 4.96 0.57 -4.28
N LEU A 67 5.07 -0.45 -5.14
CA LEU A 67 5.72 -1.70 -4.77
C LEU A 67 7.21 -1.49 -4.45
N ALA A 68 7.91 -0.68 -5.24
CA ALA A 68 9.30 -0.32 -4.99
C ALA A 68 9.48 0.37 -3.62
N ASP A 69 8.62 1.31 -3.25
CA ASP A 69 8.65 1.95 -1.92
C ASP A 69 8.48 0.94 -0.78
N LEU A 70 7.55 -0.01 -0.93
CA LEU A 70 7.36 -1.05 0.09
C LEU A 70 8.64 -1.91 0.26
N VAL A 71 9.28 -2.29 -0.85
CA VAL A 71 10.55 -3.05 -0.83
C VAL A 71 11.66 -2.24 -0.17
N ASP A 72 11.84 -0.98 -0.55
CA ASP A 72 12.84 -0.07 0.03
C ASP A 72 12.66 0.12 1.54
N ARG A 73 11.42 0.01 2.02
CA ARG A 73 11.07 0.07 3.46
C ARG A 73 11.22 -1.25 4.20
N GLY A 74 11.71 -2.29 3.55
CA GLY A 74 12.03 -3.59 4.15
C GLY A 74 10.94 -4.64 4.00
N LEU A 75 10.03 -4.49 3.03
CA LEU A 75 9.13 -5.58 2.67
C LEU A 75 9.93 -6.74 2.05
N ASP A 76 10.06 -7.85 2.79
CA ASP A 76 10.84 -9.03 2.36
C ASP A 76 10.23 -9.78 1.14
N VAL A 77 10.82 -9.60 -0.04
CA VAL A 77 10.32 -10.19 -1.29
C VAL A 77 10.70 -11.66 -1.50
N GLU A 78 11.55 -12.24 -0.66
CA GLU A 78 11.99 -13.63 -0.77
C GLU A 78 10.92 -14.60 -0.27
N GLN A 79 10.04 -14.14 0.64
CA GLN A 79 8.83 -14.86 0.97
C GLN A 79 7.80 -14.72 -0.15
N GLY A 80 7.33 -15.85 -0.68
CA GLY A 80 6.17 -15.88 -1.56
C GLY A 80 4.96 -15.23 -0.88
N ARG A 81 4.61 -14.01 -1.28
CA ARG A 81 3.49 -13.25 -0.72
C ARG A 81 2.33 -13.21 -1.69
N LEU A 82 1.13 -13.40 -1.16
CA LEU A 82 -0.09 -13.21 -1.89
C LEU A 82 -0.38 -11.71 -2.01
N PHE A 83 -0.39 -11.22 -3.24
CA PHE A 83 -0.90 -9.90 -3.59
C PHE A 83 -2.33 -10.05 -4.11
N VAL A 84 -3.24 -9.27 -3.54
CA VAL A 84 -4.63 -9.16 -4.01
C VAL A 84 -4.83 -7.75 -4.53
N ILE A 85 -5.33 -7.64 -5.76
CA ILE A 85 -5.61 -6.36 -6.41
C ILE A 85 -7.12 -6.30 -6.59
N ASP A 86 -7.75 -5.19 -6.22
CA ASP A 86 -9.15 -4.98 -6.57
C ASP A 86 -9.31 -4.96 -8.11
N GLY A 87 -10.29 -5.72 -8.61
CA GLY A 87 -10.52 -5.90 -10.04
C GLY A 87 -11.32 -4.78 -10.69
N SER A 88 -11.51 -3.65 -9.99
CA SER A 88 -12.11 -2.47 -10.60
C SER A 88 -11.20 -1.93 -11.71
N LYS A 89 -11.79 -1.27 -12.71
CA LYS A 89 -11.05 -0.76 -13.88
C LYS A 89 -9.89 0.21 -13.53
N ALA A 90 -9.80 0.62 -12.27
CA ALA A 90 -8.85 1.59 -11.74
C ALA A 90 -7.44 1.04 -11.45
N LEU A 91 -7.21 -0.27 -11.59
CA LEU A 91 -5.91 -0.93 -11.37
C LEU A 91 -5.43 -1.69 -12.62
#